data_AF-A0A1A8ERC6-F1
#
_entry.id   AF-A0A1A8ERC6-F1
#
_cell.length_a   1.000
_cell.length_b   1.000
_cell.length_c   1.000
_cell.angle_alpha   90.00
_cell.angle_beta   90.00
_cell.angle_gamma   90.00
#
_symmetry.space_group_name_H-M   'P 1'
#
loop_
_entity.id
_entity.type
_entity.pdbx_description
1 polymer ?
#
loop_
_entity_poly.entity_id
_entity_poly.type
_entity_poly.pdbx_seq_one_letter_code
_entity_poly.pdbx_strand_id
1 'polypeptide(L)'
;ESHKWPLELFCSADGSCICQDCVTEEHRGHTAVPVGEARRRIEKELKEKQTDVGKTVTSAENAINKLQANTVSIEHSVTEVRAVIEAQFQELQVKVERAKKEVTEILEGEESQALKQAEGIRAHLEQRCSDLKKTQAQMEKLSKNQNDVDFLQEYANWKK
;
A
#
# COMPACT_ATOMS: atom_id res chain seq x y z
N GLU A 1 -69.00 5.27 25.51
CA GLU A 1 -70.33 5.60 24.96
C GLU A 1 -71.30 4.46 25.24
N SER A 2 -72.56 4.77 25.56
CA SER A 2 -73.62 3.77 25.72
C SER A 2 -74.45 3.76 24.45
N HIS A 3 -74.21 2.79 23.57
CA HIS A 3 -75.00 2.62 22.36
C HIS A 3 -76.23 1.75 22.68
N LYS A 4 -77.42 2.29 22.42
CA LYS A 4 -78.69 1.58 22.62
C LYS A 4 -79.09 0.70 21.42
N TRP A 5 -78.36 0.82 20.32
CA TRP A 5 -78.57 0.14 19.04
C TRP A 5 -77.26 -0.47 18.51
N PRO A 6 -77.33 -1.50 17.66
CA PRO A 6 -76.15 -2.09 17.03
C PRO A 6 -75.32 -1.08 16.23
N LEU A 7 -73.98 -1.26 16.24
CA LEU A 7 -73.03 -0.43 15.50
C LEU A 7 -72.95 -0.89 14.03
N GLU A 8 -73.92 -0.49 13.22
CA GLU A 8 -74.04 -0.91 11.82
C GLU A 8 -73.47 0.10 10.82
N LEU A 9 -73.05 1.27 11.29
CA LEU A 9 -72.50 2.35 10.47
C LEU A 9 -71.05 2.65 10.85
N PHE A 10 -70.26 3.16 9.91
CA PHE A 10 -68.89 3.60 10.09
C PHE A 10 -68.76 5.05 9.65
N CYS A 11 -68.34 5.92 10.57
CA CYS A 11 -68.04 7.30 10.27
C CYS A 11 -66.63 7.39 9.67
N SER A 12 -66.53 7.78 8.39
CA SER A 12 -65.22 7.88 7.73
C SER A 12 -64.41 9.09 8.20
N ALA A 13 -65.05 10.13 8.74
CA ALA A 13 -64.38 11.31 9.26
C ALA A 13 -63.69 11.04 10.61
N ASP A 14 -64.36 10.30 11.49
CA ASP A 14 -63.87 10.04 12.86
C ASP A 14 -63.21 8.66 13.02
N GLY A 15 -63.33 7.79 12.01
CA GLY A 15 -62.70 6.47 12.02
C GLY A 15 -63.32 5.49 13.03
N SER A 16 -64.60 5.66 13.37
CA SER A 16 -65.30 4.88 14.40
C SER A 16 -66.55 4.18 13.86
N CYS A 17 -66.89 3.03 14.44
CA CYS A 17 -68.18 2.37 14.23
C CYS A 17 -69.23 3.01 15.13
N ILE A 18 -70.37 3.40 14.57
CA ILE A 18 -71.41 4.19 15.23
C ILE A 18 -72.80 3.54 15.03
N CYS A 19 -73.74 3.81 15.93
CA CYS A 19 -75.14 3.42 15.75
C CYS A 19 -75.95 4.53 15.09
N GLN A 20 -77.23 4.28 14.78
CA GLN A 20 -78.09 5.24 14.10
C GLN A 20 -78.30 6.55 14.89
N ASP A 21 -78.42 6.49 16.21
CA ASP A 21 -78.58 7.68 17.07
C ASP A 21 -77.32 8.56 17.06
N CYS A 22 -76.13 7.95 16.99
CA CYS A 22 -74.85 8.67 16.95
C CYS A 22 -74.69 9.52 15.68
N VAL A 23 -75.35 9.16 14.56
CA VAL A 23 -75.29 9.91 13.30
C VAL A 23 -75.93 11.28 13.42
N THR A 24 -77.04 11.40 14.17
CA THR A 24 -77.79 12.65 14.30
C THR A 24 -77.29 13.55 15.42
N GLU A 25 -76.58 12.97 16.39
CA GLU A 25 -76.01 13.66 17.54
C GLU A 25 -74.52 14.00 17.31
N GLU A 26 -73.61 13.14 17.77
CA GLU A 26 -72.17 13.38 17.84
C GLU A 26 -71.49 13.44 16.46
N HIS A 27 -72.03 12.73 15.47
CA HIS A 27 -71.47 12.64 14.11
C HIS A 27 -72.30 13.40 13.07
N ARG A 28 -73.07 14.41 13.50
CA ARG A 28 -73.99 15.15 12.63
C ARG A 28 -73.26 15.84 11.49
N GLY A 29 -73.62 15.48 10.25
CA GLY A 29 -73.01 16.01 9.03
C GLY A 29 -71.77 15.27 8.57
N HIS A 30 -71.29 14.27 9.32
CA HIS A 30 -70.24 13.37 8.86
C HIS A 30 -70.80 12.29 7.94
N THR A 31 -69.95 11.80 7.04
CA THR A 31 -70.33 10.70 6.15
C THR A 31 -70.26 9.37 6.88
N ALA A 32 -71.43 8.78 7.15
CA ALA A 32 -71.60 7.46 7.72
C ALA A 32 -72.05 6.47 6.64
N VAL A 33 -71.35 5.35 6.50
CA VAL A 33 -71.69 4.27 5.55
C VAL A 33 -71.86 2.95 6.30
N PRO A 34 -72.58 1.95 5.76
CA PRO A 34 -72.68 0.65 6.39
C PRO A 34 -71.32 0.01 6.66
N VAL A 35 -71.13 -0.60 7.84
CA VAL A 35 -69.85 -1.20 8.25
C VAL A 35 -69.34 -2.24 7.26
N GLY A 36 -70.23 -2.99 6.60
CA GLY A 36 -69.87 -3.96 5.57
C GLY A 36 -69.29 -3.32 4.32
N GLU A 37 -69.77 -2.13 3.94
CA GLU A 37 -69.24 -1.37 2.81
C GLU A 37 -67.88 -0.74 3.17
N ALA A 38 -67.79 -0.09 4.34
CA ALA A 38 -66.53 0.48 4.84
C ALA A 38 -65.43 -0.59 4.92
N ARG A 39 -65.75 -1.76 5.48
CA ARG A 39 -64.82 -2.89 5.56
C ARG A 39 -64.30 -3.32 4.19
N ARG A 40 -65.20 -3.54 3.21
CA ARG A 40 -64.79 -3.94 1.85
C ARG A 40 -63.87 -2.91 1.19
N ARG A 41 -64.15 -1.62 1.38
CA ARG A 41 -63.31 -0.53 0.85
C ARG A 41 -61.92 -0.56 1.50
N ILE A 42 -61.86 -0.58 2.83
CA ILE A 42 -60.59 -0.59 3.59
C ILE A 42 -59.79 -1.87 3.31
N GLU A 43 -60.42 -3.04 3.22
CA GLU A 43 -59.76 -4.31 2.86
C GLU A 43 -59.12 -4.23 1.47
N LYS A 44 -59.82 -3.61 0.50
CA LYS A 44 -59.26 -3.39 -0.85
C LYS A 44 -58.04 -2.47 -0.81
N GLU A 45 -58.15 -1.32 -0.14
CA GLU A 45 -57.04 -0.37 0.02
C GLU A 45 -55.83 -1.00 0.73
N LEU A 46 -56.06 -1.79 1.77
CA LEU A 46 -55.00 -2.51 2.49
C LEU A 46 -54.31 -3.53 1.58
N LYS A 47 -55.06 -4.26 0.76
CA LYS A 47 -54.49 -5.24 -0.17
C LYS A 47 -53.63 -4.57 -1.25
N GLU A 48 -54.07 -3.41 -1.76
CA GLU A 48 -53.31 -2.60 -2.71
C GLU A 48 -52.01 -2.09 -2.07
N LYS A 49 -52.10 -1.49 -0.87
CA LYS A 49 -50.93 -1.03 -0.11
C LYS A 49 -49.97 -2.17 0.23
N GLN A 50 -50.47 -3.33 0.64
CA GLN A 50 -49.64 -4.50 0.95
C GLN A 50 -48.86 -4.96 -0.28
N THR A 51 -49.49 -4.94 -1.45
CA THR A 51 -48.83 -5.30 -2.72
C THR A 51 -47.72 -4.31 -3.08
N ASP A 52 -47.97 -3.01 -2.90
CA ASP A 52 -47.00 -1.95 -3.18
C ASP A 52 -45.79 -1.98 -2.23
N VAL A 53 -46.05 -2.14 -0.93
CA VAL A 53 -45.02 -2.33 0.09
C VAL A 53 -44.20 -3.58 -0.22
N GLY A 54 -44.83 -4.70 -0.58
CA GLY A 54 -44.14 -5.93 -0.95
C GLY A 54 -43.17 -5.74 -2.12
N LYS A 55 -43.59 -5.04 -3.18
CA LYS A 55 -42.69 -4.70 -4.31
C LYS A 55 -41.51 -3.84 -3.88
N THR A 56 -41.77 -2.85 -3.01
CA THR A 56 -40.73 -1.96 -2.50
C THR A 56 -39.70 -2.71 -1.66
N VAL A 57 -40.15 -3.62 -0.79
CA VAL A 57 -39.27 -4.49 0.01
C VAL A 57 -38.39 -5.34 -0.90
N THR A 58 -38.98 -6.06 -1.86
CA THR A 58 -38.21 -6.88 -2.80
C THR A 58 -37.22 -6.04 -3.62
N SER A 59 -37.60 -4.82 -4.03
CA SER A 59 -36.69 -3.93 -4.74
C SER A 59 -35.52 -3.48 -3.85
N ALA A 60 -35.78 -3.17 -2.57
CA ALA A 60 -34.75 -2.79 -1.62
C ALA A 60 -33.78 -3.95 -1.33
N GLU A 61 -34.30 -5.16 -1.12
CA GLU A 61 -33.48 -6.37 -0.92
C GLU A 61 -32.57 -6.64 -2.12
N ASN A 62 -33.09 -6.50 -3.34
CA ASN A 62 -32.29 -6.63 -4.57
C ASN A 62 -31.20 -5.55 -4.67
N ALA A 63 -31.49 -4.31 -4.28
CA ALA A 63 -30.51 -3.23 -4.25
C ALA A 63 -29.40 -3.51 -3.22
N ILE A 64 -29.76 -4.01 -2.03
CA ILE A 64 -28.82 -4.40 -0.98
C ILE A 64 -27.90 -5.51 -1.49
N ASN A 65 -28.45 -6.57 -2.10
CA ASN A 65 -27.65 -7.68 -2.63
C ASN A 65 -26.67 -7.23 -3.72
N LYS A 66 -27.10 -6.32 -4.61
CA LYS A 66 -26.23 -5.73 -5.64
C LYS A 66 -25.11 -4.90 -5.02
N LEU A 67 -25.42 -4.11 -4.00
CA LEU A 67 -24.41 -3.31 -3.29
C LEU A 67 -23.40 -4.22 -2.58
N GLN A 68 -23.84 -5.28 -1.91
CA GLN A 68 -22.95 -6.25 -1.27
C GLN A 68 -22.01 -6.92 -2.27
N ALA A 69 -22.54 -7.37 -3.42
CA ALA A 69 -21.71 -7.95 -4.48
C ALA A 69 -20.70 -6.94 -5.04
N ASN A 70 -21.10 -5.67 -5.20
CA ASN A 70 -20.21 -4.62 -5.65
C ASN A 70 -19.10 -4.33 -4.64
N THR A 71 -19.41 -4.26 -3.34
CA THR A 71 -18.42 -4.07 -2.27
C THR A 71 -17.36 -5.16 -2.29
N VAL A 72 -17.76 -6.43 -2.36
CA VAL A 72 -16.82 -7.56 -2.45
C VAL A 72 -15.95 -7.46 -3.71
N SER A 73 -16.54 -7.07 -4.84
CA SER A 73 -15.78 -6.88 -6.09
C SER A 73 -14.76 -5.75 -5.99
N ILE A 74 -15.09 -4.64 -5.30
CA ILE A 74 -14.16 -3.54 -5.03
C ILE A 74 -13.00 -4.04 -4.15
N GLU A 75 -13.30 -4.72 -3.05
CA GLU A 75 -12.29 -5.26 -2.13
C GLU A 75 -11.32 -6.22 -2.83
N HIS A 76 -11.85 -7.11 -3.67
CA HIS A 76 -11.05 -8.02 -4.47
C HIS A 76 -10.15 -7.26 -5.46
N SER A 77 -10.73 -6.31 -6.20
CA SER A 77 -10.00 -5.53 -7.21
C SER A 77 -8.84 -4.74 -6.58
N VAL A 78 -9.07 -4.11 -5.43
CA VAL A 78 -8.04 -3.37 -4.70
C VAL A 78 -6.95 -4.31 -4.19
N THR A 79 -7.31 -5.50 -3.71
CA THR A 79 -6.35 -6.50 -3.22
C THR A 79 -5.46 -7.01 -4.35
N GLU A 80 -6.04 -7.31 -5.51
CA GLU A 80 -5.31 -7.76 -6.69
C GLU A 80 -4.33 -6.70 -7.18
N VAL A 81 -4.80 -5.45 -7.36
CA VAL A 81 -3.93 -4.34 -7.79
C VAL A 81 -2.81 -4.09 -6.78
N ARG A 82 -3.10 -4.17 -5.48
CA ARG A 82 -2.07 -4.04 -4.43
C ARG A 82 -1.00 -5.13 -4.53
N ALA A 83 -1.40 -6.38 -4.76
CA ALA A 83 -0.46 -7.49 -4.91
C ALA A 83 0.44 -7.30 -6.14
N VAL A 84 -0.12 -6.80 -7.26
CA VAL A 84 0.66 -6.46 -8.47
C VAL A 84 1.67 -5.35 -8.18
N ILE A 85 1.25 -4.28 -7.51
CA ILE A 85 2.13 -3.18 -7.12
C ILE A 85 3.29 -3.72 -6.28
N GLU A 86 2.99 -4.48 -5.22
CA GLU A 86 4.03 -5.02 -4.33
C GLU A 86 5.03 -5.90 -5.10
N ALA A 87 4.55 -6.80 -5.95
CA ALA A 87 5.41 -7.68 -6.74
C ALA A 87 6.33 -6.88 -7.69
N GLN A 88 5.80 -5.87 -8.37
CA GLN A 88 6.58 -5.04 -9.30
C GLN A 88 7.64 -4.20 -8.58
N PHE A 89 7.30 -3.60 -7.44
CA PHE A 89 8.25 -2.83 -6.66
C PHE A 89 9.31 -3.72 -6.01
N GLN A 90 8.95 -4.91 -5.55
CA GLN A 90 9.91 -5.89 -5.05
C GLN A 90 10.90 -6.32 -6.14
N GLU A 91 10.43 -6.58 -7.37
CA GLU A 91 11.31 -6.90 -8.50
C GLU A 91 12.27 -5.74 -8.82
N LEU A 92 11.76 -4.51 -8.80
CA LEU A 92 12.58 -3.32 -9.03
C LEU A 92 13.66 -3.16 -7.96
N GLN A 93 13.32 -3.32 -6.68
CA GLN A 93 14.27 -3.24 -5.57
C GLN A 93 15.41 -4.27 -5.74
N VAL A 94 15.07 -5.52 -6.07
CA VAL A 94 16.08 -6.56 -6.31
C VAL A 94 17.02 -6.19 -7.45
N LYS A 95 16.50 -5.61 -8.55
CA LYS A 95 17.32 -5.17 -9.68
C LYS A 95 18.23 -4.00 -9.31
N VAL A 96 17.72 -3.02 -8.57
CA VAL A 96 18.50 -1.86 -8.11
C VAL A 96 19.61 -2.28 -7.17
N GLU A 97 19.34 -3.12 -6.18
CA GLU A 97 20.37 -3.62 -5.25
C GLU A 97 21.41 -4.48 -5.97
N ARG A 98 21.00 -5.29 -6.95
CA ARG A 98 21.94 -6.03 -7.79
C ARG A 98 22.86 -5.09 -8.59
N ALA A 99 22.29 -4.12 -9.29
CA ALA A 99 23.07 -3.17 -10.08
C ALA A 99 24.06 -2.39 -9.20
N LYS A 100 23.61 -1.94 -8.02
CA LYS A 100 24.46 -1.29 -7.01
C LYS A 100 25.61 -2.19 -6.57
N LYS A 101 25.33 -3.46 -6.27
CA LYS A 101 26.36 -4.43 -5.88
C LYS A 101 27.38 -4.63 -7.00
N GLU A 102 26.93 -4.85 -8.23
CA GLU A 102 27.81 -5.05 -9.38
C GLU A 102 28.76 -3.86 -9.60
N VAL A 103 28.27 -2.62 -9.58
CA VAL A 103 29.14 -1.45 -9.76
C VAL A 103 30.08 -1.23 -8.57
N THR A 104 29.68 -1.61 -7.36
CA THR A 104 30.54 -1.52 -6.17
C THR A 104 31.69 -2.54 -6.26
N GLU A 105 31.40 -3.78 -6.66
CA GLU A 105 32.41 -4.83 -6.83
C GLU A 105 33.43 -4.46 -7.93
N ILE A 106 32.98 -3.80 -9.01
CA ILE A 106 33.88 -3.26 -10.04
C ILE A 106 34.82 -2.21 -9.43
N LEU A 107 34.27 -1.25 -8.70
CA LEU A 107 35.06 -0.18 -8.07
C LEU A 107 36.09 -0.73 -7.09
N GLU A 108 35.70 -1.68 -6.25
CA GLU A 108 36.60 -2.35 -5.29
C GLU A 108 37.72 -3.13 -6.02
N GLY A 109 37.39 -3.75 -7.15
CA GLY A 109 38.36 -4.43 -8.01
C GLY A 109 39.40 -3.47 -8.60
N GLU A 110 38.94 -2.33 -9.14
CA GLU A 110 39.80 -1.28 -9.70
C GLU A 110 40.69 -0.66 -8.62
N GLU A 111 40.13 -0.38 -7.44
CA GLU A 111 40.89 0.13 -6.28
C GLU A 111 41.99 -0.86 -5.88
N SER A 112 41.66 -2.14 -5.71
CA SER A 112 42.63 -3.18 -5.34
C SER A 112 43.76 -3.30 -6.36
N GLN A 113 43.43 -3.23 -7.66
CA GLN A 113 44.43 -3.29 -8.73
C GLN A 113 45.34 -2.06 -8.71
N ALA A 114 44.78 -0.87 -8.58
CA ALA A 114 45.54 0.38 -8.53
C ALA A 114 46.49 0.41 -7.32
N LEU A 115 46.00 -0.02 -6.14
CA LEU A 115 46.82 -0.13 -4.93
C LEU A 115 47.98 -1.11 -5.12
N LYS A 116 47.72 -2.32 -5.64
CA LYS A 116 48.80 -3.31 -5.92
C LYS A 116 49.86 -2.75 -6.87
N GLN A 117 49.45 -2.01 -7.90
CA GLN A 117 50.40 -1.37 -8.82
C GLN A 117 51.25 -0.32 -8.10
N ALA A 118 50.62 0.55 -7.32
CA ALA A 118 51.31 1.59 -6.54
C ALA A 118 52.30 0.98 -5.54
N GLU A 119 51.91 -0.10 -4.85
CA GLU A 119 52.78 -0.83 -3.92
C GLU A 119 53.97 -1.48 -4.62
N GLY A 120 53.77 -2.06 -5.81
CA GLY A 120 54.85 -2.62 -6.62
C GLY A 120 55.87 -1.56 -7.03
N ILE A 121 55.39 -0.39 -7.48
CA ILE A 121 56.25 0.76 -7.83
C ILE A 121 57.02 1.24 -6.59
N ARG A 122 56.34 1.40 -5.45
CA ARG A 122 56.96 1.79 -4.18
C ARG A 122 58.09 0.82 -3.79
N ALA A 123 57.81 -0.49 -3.78
CA ALA A 123 58.79 -1.51 -3.41
C ALA A 123 60.03 -1.48 -4.32
N HIS A 124 59.84 -1.32 -5.64
CA HIS A 124 60.94 -1.18 -6.59
C HIS A 124 61.78 0.08 -6.31
N LEU A 125 61.14 1.21 -6.02
CA LEU A 125 61.84 2.45 -5.69
C LEU A 125 62.60 2.36 -4.36
N GLU A 126 62.00 1.75 -3.34
CA GLU A 126 62.64 1.51 -2.03
C GLU A 126 63.89 0.65 -2.18
N GLN A 127 63.82 -0.43 -2.96
CA GLN A 127 64.96 -1.29 -3.25
C GLN A 127 66.07 -0.51 -3.97
N ARG A 128 65.73 0.23 -5.03
CA ARG A 128 66.71 1.04 -5.77
C ARG A 128 67.36 2.11 -4.88
N CYS A 129 66.59 2.71 -3.99
CA CYS A 129 67.09 3.71 -3.04
C CYS A 129 68.06 3.08 -2.03
N SER A 130 67.76 1.86 -1.55
CA SER A 130 68.64 1.08 -0.68
C SER A 130 69.97 0.74 -1.38
N ASP A 131 69.92 0.28 -2.62
CA ASP A 131 71.12 -0.07 -3.38
C ASP A 131 71.98 1.16 -3.68
N LEU A 132 71.37 2.27 -4.11
CA LEU A 132 72.07 3.54 -4.30
C LEU A 132 72.73 4.05 -3.02
N LYS A 133 72.06 3.94 -1.86
CA LYS A 133 72.64 4.31 -0.56
C LYS A 133 73.86 3.45 -0.21
N LYS A 134 73.83 2.14 -0.50
CA LYS A 134 74.99 1.27 -0.31
C LYS A 134 76.15 1.66 -1.21
N THR A 135 75.89 1.92 -2.50
CA THR A 135 76.90 2.40 -3.44
C THR A 135 77.50 3.73 -3.00
N GLN A 136 76.67 4.68 -2.56
CA GLN A 136 77.11 5.96 -2.03
C GLN A 136 78.02 5.77 -0.80
N ALA A 137 77.64 4.93 0.16
CA ALA A 137 78.45 4.66 1.35
C ALA A 137 79.81 4.04 1.00
N GLN A 138 79.87 3.16 0.00
CA GLN A 138 81.13 2.60 -0.51
C GLN A 138 82.03 3.68 -1.14
N MET A 139 81.45 4.55 -1.98
CA MET A 139 82.17 5.69 -2.57
C MET A 139 82.72 6.63 -1.49
N GLU A 140 81.92 6.96 -0.48
CA GLU A 140 82.35 7.81 0.63
C GLU A 140 83.50 7.16 1.42
N LYS A 141 83.43 5.85 1.68
CA LYS A 141 84.52 5.10 2.33
C LYS A 141 85.82 5.19 1.52
N LEU A 142 85.76 4.92 0.21
CA LEU A 142 86.90 5.03 -0.71
C LEU A 142 87.49 6.45 -0.67
N SER A 143 86.65 7.48 -0.79
CA SER A 143 87.09 8.88 -0.83
C SER A 143 87.80 9.36 0.45
N LYS A 144 87.52 8.72 1.59
CA LYS A 144 88.12 9.05 2.89
C LYS A 144 89.43 8.31 3.15
N ASN A 145 89.83 7.37 2.30
CA ASN A 145 91.09 6.65 2.44
C ASN A 145 92.28 7.58 2.16
N GLN A 146 93.20 7.69 3.12
CA GLN A 146 94.37 8.58 3.02
C GLN A 146 95.63 7.89 2.46
N ASN A 147 95.59 6.57 2.24
CA ASN A 147 96.71 5.82 1.65
C ASN A 147 96.50 5.70 0.13
N ASP A 148 97.43 6.26 -0.64
CA ASP A 148 97.35 6.32 -2.10
C ASP A 148 97.32 4.94 -2.77
N VAL A 149 98.09 3.97 -2.26
CA VAL A 149 98.16 2.61 -2.83
C VAL A 149 96.89 1.84 -2.53
N ASP A 150 96.42 1.88 -1.27
CA ASP A 150 95.19 1.20 -0.85
C ASP A 150 93.97 1.78 -1.56
N PHE A 151 93.90 3.12 -1.71
CA PHE A 151 92.86 3.80 -2.48
C PHE A 151 92.77 3.26 -3.91
N LEU A 152 93.90 3.22 -4.64
CA LEU A 152 93.91 2.78 -6.04
C LEU A 152 93.55 1.29 -6.18
N GLN A 153 93.97 0.44 -5.24
CA GLN A 153 93.61 -0.97 -5.22
C GLN A 153 92.12 -1.19 -4.91
N GLU A 154 91.57 -0.54 -3.87
CA GLU A 154 90.16 -0.64 -3.51
C GLU A 154 89.26 -0.05 -4.61
N TYR A 155 89.66 1.08 -5.23
CA TYR A 155 88.94 1.67 -6.36
C TYR A 155 88.93 0.75 -7.59
N ALA A 156 90.07 0.15 -7.94
CA ALA A 156 90.15 -0.82 -9.04
C ALA A 156 89.27 -2.05 -8.81
N ASN A 157 89.09 -2.46 -7.55
CA ASN A 157 88.20 -3.56 -7.18
C ASN A 157 86.72 -3.15 -7.16
N TRP A 158 86.38 -1.93 -6.74
CA TRP A 158 85.01 -1.42 -6.74
C TRP A 158 84.48 -1.12 -8.15
N LYS A 159 85.37 -0.73 -9.08
CA LYS A 159 85.02 -0.46 -10.47
C LYS A 159 84.81 -1.73 -11.32
N LYS A 160 85.37 -2.86 -10.90
CA LYS A 160 85.16 -4.18 -11.53
C LYS A 160 83.73 -4.65 -11.31
#